data_AF-A0A9Q0MMD6-F1
#
_entry.id   AF-A0A9Q0MMD6-F1
#
_cell.length_a   1.000
_cell.length_b   1.000
_cell.length_c   1.000
_cell.angle_alpha   90.00
_cell.angle_beta   90.00
_cell.angle_gamma   90.00
#
_symmetry.space_group_name_H-M   'P 1'
#
loop_
_entity.id
_entity.type
_entity.pdbx_description
1 polymer ?
#
loop_
_entity_poly.entity_id
_entity_poly.type
_entity_poly.pdbx_seq_one_letter_code
_entity_poly.pdbx_strand_id
1 'polypeptide(L)'
;MLLQSNGRENESISFCQILKNSLSVEKTIKAFCDTCKNFSPTNQYAWVTDLPQILSINCGLTHEKDLTFLKRQMNRTFATSSTSSDANSTNNTPMKPCRYGLNCSRVDCHFTHPDRKSPISSAIPITPPSHTRSNTWFPLDFSMEIDENSELKIESSHSCELPSMANKQNHEISKDVSKLQIDGVKPFENEEVNATAGGKINSKRKDYKLSAVVCEINDANQKHLVALVYVGSSYHRMKLGDVGHRSGQWYIFNDFSIAPVSVQEAVWFTLEWKQPCVLFYSCCDFPPADTEVALDQFVNPFVHDIFSQQICKSKRYNMNFKPLSTSEMPGRGDLVAMDAEFVTLNPEENEIRPDGKTATIKPSHMSVARITCIRGQGPDEGVPFIDDYISTQEQVVDYLTKFSGIKPGDLDANFSNKHLTTLKNSYQKLRFLADSGVIFVGHGLNNDFRVINMIVPPEQIIDTVHLFYLPHQRMISLRFLAWHFLHTKIQSETHDSIEDARTALHLYKHYLEIEKQGRLNTEIAILYEKGKQLAWKVPSD
;
A
#
# COMPACT_ATOMS: atom_id res chain seq x y z
N MET A 1 7.70 -20.41 12.38
CA MET A 1 7.64 -21.06 13.72
C MET A 1 6.28 -21.74 13.93
N LEU A 2 5.71 -22.38 12.89
CA LEU A 2 4.37 -22.99 12.91
C LEU A 2 4.39 -24.52 13.11
N LEU A 3 5.56 -25.16 13.07
CA LEU A 3 5.67 -26.62 12.93
C LEU A 3 6.63 -27.28 13.92
N GLN A 4 6.82 -26.69 15.10
CA GLN A 4 7.53 -27.37 16.20
C GLN A 4 6.65 -28.37 16.98
N SER A 5 5.44 -28.67 16.51
CA SER A 5 4.65 -29.76 17.08
C SER A 5 5.22 -31.10 16.60
N ASN A 6 5.73 -31.89 17.55
CA ASN A 6 6.05 -33.32 17.44
C ASN A 6 4.80 -34.17 17.10
N GLY A 7 4.12 -33.87 15.99
CA GLY A 7 3.07 -34.72 15.45
C GLY A 7 3.68 -36.02 14.96
N ARG A 8 3.11 -37.16 15.36
CA ARG A 8 3.42 -38.45 14.73
C ARG A 8 3.18 -38.28 13.22
N GLU A 9 4.06 -38.78 12.36
CA GLU A 9 4.07 -38.52 10.91
C GLU A 9 2.73 -38.81 10.17
N ASN A 10 1.77 -39.47 10.82
CA ASN A 10 0.48 -39.85 10.27
C ASN A 10 -0.74 -39.01 10.69
N GLU A 11 -0.63 -38.03 11.59
CA GLU A 11 -1.81 -37.31 12.10
C GLU A 11 -2.31 -36.20 11.17
N SER A 12 -3.63 -36.08 10.97
CA SER A 12 -4.25 -34.98 10.24
C SER A 12 -4.46 -33.81 11.20
N ILE A 13 -3.86 -32.66 10.91
CA ILE A 13 -3.91 -31.50 11.81
C ILE A 13 -4.57 -30.34 11.06
N SER A 14 -5.64 -29.80 11.63
CA SER A 14 -6.35 -28.65 11.07
C SER A 14 -5.58 -27.35 11.27
N PHE A 15 -5.86 -26.35 10.43
CA PHE A 15 -5.31 -25.00 10.62
C PHE A 15 -5.60 -24.43 12.01
N CYS A 16 -6.82 -24.61 12.53
CA CYS A 16 -7.21 -24.12 13.85
C CYS A 16 -6.38 -24.76 14.98
N GLN A 17 -6.07 -26.06 14.86
CA GLN A 17 -5.23 -26.75 15.83
C GLN A 17 -3.78 -26.23 15.81
N ILE A 18 -3.22 -26.00 14.62
CA ILE A 18 -1.87 -25.42 14.49
C ILE A 18 -1.83 -24.01 15.07
N LEU A 19 -2.86 -23.20 14.79
CA LEU A 19 -2.96 -21.85 15.32
C LEU A 19 -3.06 -21.85 16.85
N LYS A 20 -3.91 -22.72 17.44
CA LYS A 20 -4.02 -22.89 18.90
C LYS A 20 -2.66 -23.26 19.51
N ASN A 21 -1.97 -24.25 18.95
CA ASN A 21 -0.66 -24.70 19.43
C ASN A 21 0.42 -23.63 19.28
N SER A 22 0.31 -22.74 18.29
CA SER A 22 1.26 -21.65 18.08
C SER A 22 1.04 -20.49 19.05
N LEU A 23 -0.18 -20.31 19.53
CA LEU A 23 -0.57 -19.25 20.47
C LEU A 23 -0.44 -19.70 21.94
N SER A 24 -0.49 -21.00 22.19
CA SER A 24 -0.33 -21.62 23.51
C SER A 24 0.89 -22.53 23.52
N VAL A 25 2.07 -21.97 23.85
CA VAL A 25 3.35 -22.69 23.79
C VAL A 25 3.78 -23.11 25.19
N GLU A 26 3.99 -24.40 25.38
CA GLU A 26 4.74 -24.96 26.51
C GLU A 26 6.07 -25.51 25.97
N LYS A 27 7.18 -25.03 26.52
CA LYS A 27 8.52 -25.51 26.14
C LYS A 27 9.44 -25.62 27.34
N THR A 28 10.18 -26.72 27.43
CA THR A 28 11.28 -26.88 28.39
C THR A 28 12.58 -26.52 27.70
N ILE A 29 13.25 -25.45 28.15
CA ILE A 29 14.55 -25.03 27.62
C ILE A 29 15.61 -25.10 28.72
N LYS A 30 16.87 -25.32 28.35
CA LYS A 30 17.98 -25.11 29.30
C LYS A 30 18.26 -23.61 29.37
N ALA A 31 18.00 -23.01 30.53
CA ALA A 31 18.31 -21.62 30.80
C ALA A 31 19.30 -21.51 31.95
N PHE A 32 20.15 -20.49 31.91
CA PHE A 32 21.05 -20.18 33.01
C PHE A 32 20.25 -19.54 34.14
N CYS A 33 20.35 -20.10 35.35
CA CYS A 33 19.71 -19.53 36.53
C CYS A 33 20.72 -18.67 37.30
N ASP A 34 20.44 -17.37 37.42
CA ASP A 34 21.33 -16.43 38.11
C ASP A 34 21.50 -16.71 39.60
N THR A 35 20.52 -17.40 40.22
CA THR A 35 20.56 -17.79 41.64
C THR A 35 21.38 -19.06 41.83
N CYS A 36 21.17 -20.09 40.99
CA CYS A 36 21.87 -21.37 41.10
C CYS A 36 23.24 -21.38 40.39
N LYS A 37 23.56 -20.33 39.62
CA LYS A 37 24.77 -20.17 38.79
C LYS A 37 25.05 -21.39 37.89
N ASN A 38 24.00 -22.05 37.40
CA ASN A 38 24.10 -23.22 36.55
C ASN A 38 22.97 -23.26 35.51
N PHE A 39 23.18 -23.98 34.40
CA PHE A 39 22.13 -24.26 33.43
C PHE A 39 21.17 -25.30 33.98
N SER A 40 19.89 -24.96 34.02
CA SER A 40 18.84 -25.84 34.51
C SER A 40 17.67 -25.91 33.51
N PRO A 41 16.99 -27.06 33.39
CA PRO A 41 15.74 -27.14 32.64
C PRO A 41 14.72 -26.17 33.22
N THR A 42 14.25 -25.25 32.41
CA THR A 42 13.26 -24.23 32.76
C THR A 42 12.05 -24.41 31.84
N ASN A 43 10.88 -24.57 32.44
CA ASN A 43 9.63 -24.61 31.70
C ASN A 43 9.16 -23.18 31.44
N GLN A 44 8.93 -22.86 30.16
CA GLN A 44 8.35 -21.61 29.72
C GLN A 44 6.95 -21.89 29.16
N TYR A 45 6.00 -21.07 29.59
CA TYR A 45 4.61 -21.13 29.19
C TYR A 45 4.23 -19.79 28.54
N ALA A 46 3.53 -19.86 27.42
CA ALA A 46 2.89 -18.71 26.79
C ALA A 46 1.43 -19.05 26.51
N TRP A 47 0.53 -18.13 26.80
CA TRP A 47 -0.90 -18.26 26.52
C TRP A 47 -1.49 -16.90 26.15
N VAL A 48 -2.64 -16.94 25.49
CA VAL A 48 -3.35 -15.74 25.06
C VAL A 48 -4.19 -15.20 26.21
N THR A 49 -4.05 -13.90 26.51
CA THR A 49 -4.82 -13.22 27.55
C THR A 49 -5.97 -12.37 27.00
N ASP A 50 -5.90 -12.00 25.72
CA ASP A 50 -6.94 -11.23 25.04
C ASP A 50 -6.94 -11.49 23.53
N LEU A 51 -8.07 -11.22 22.88
CA LEU A 51 -8.28 -11.47 21.46
C LEU A 51 -8.10 -10.17 20.66
N PRO A 52 -7.12 -10.05 19.74
CA PRO A 52 -6.84 -8.82 19.02
C PRO A 52 -7.88 -8.52 17.94
N GLN A 53 -7.93 -7.29 17.43
CA GLN A 53 -8.82 -6.95 16.30
C GLN A 53 -8.32 -7.52 14.96
N ILE A 54 -7.00 -7.64 14.80
CA ILE A 54 -6.36 -8.18 13.60
C ILE A 54 -5.34 -9.23 14.02
N LEU A 55 -5.35 -10.37 13.33
CA LEU A 55 -4.38 -11.45 13.46
C LEU A 55 -3.51 -11.48 12.21
N SER A 56 -2.20 -11.35 12.39
CA SER A 56 -1.20 -11.56 11.34
C SER A 56 -0.50 -12.89 11.57
N ILE A 57 -0.72 -13.86 10.68
CA ILE A 57 -0.19 -15.22 10.80
C ILE A 57 0.91 -15.40 9.76
N ASN A 58 2.15 -15.46 10.22
CA ASN A 58 3.30 -15.79 9.37
C ASN A 58 3.35 -17.30 9.14
N CYS A 59 3.19 -17.73 7.89
CA CYS A 59 3.16 -19.14 7.47
C CYS A 59 4.49 -19.88 7.61
N GLY A 60 5.61 -19.14 7.74
CA GLY A 60 6.89 -19.69 8.17
C GLY A 60 7.42 -20.86 7.34
N LEU A 61 7.12 -20.92 6.05
CA LEU A 61 7.47 -22.01 5.13
C LEU A 61 8.92 -21.91 4.62
N THR A 62 9.87 -21.55 5.50
CA THR A 62 11.27 -21.32 5.13
C THR A 62 12.05 -22.62 4.91
N HIS A 63 11.59 -23.73 5.50
CA HIS A 63 12.23 -25.04 5.37
C HIS A 63 11.40 -26.00 4.51
N GLU A 64 12.09 -26.86 3.76
CA GLU A 64 11.46 -27.87 2.90
C GLU A 64 10.59 -28.86 3.69
N LYS A 65 10.96 -29.15 4.94
CA LYS A 65 10.16 -29.98 5.86
C LYS A 65 8.77 -29.37 6.12
N ASP A 66 8.73 -28.06 6.32
CA ASP A 66 7.52 -27.30 6.60
C ASP A 66 6.59 -27.28 5.38
N LEU A 67 7.19 -27.05 4.21
CA LEU A 67 6.49 -27.11 2.93
C LEU A 67 5.92 -28.51 2.65
N THR A 68 6.71 -29.55 2.90
CA THR A 68 6.31 -30.95 2.70
C THR A 68 5.18 -31.34 3.66
N PHE A 69 5.25 -30.91 4.91
CA PHE A 69 4.18 -31.09 5.88
C PHE A 69 2.88 -30.44 5.39
N LEU A 70 2.94 -29.17 4.99
CA LEU A 70 1.75 -28.44 4.52
C LEU A 70 1.15 -29.08 3.25
N LYS A 71 2.00 -29.47 2.29
CA LYS A 71 1.57 -30.22 1.09
C LYS A 71 0.78 -31.49 1.46
N ARG A 72 1.24 -32.25 2.47
CA ARG A 72 0.53 -33.45 2.95
C ARG A 72 -0.82 -33.11 3.57
N GLN A 73 -0.91 -32.08 4.41
CA GLN A 73 -2.18 -31.68 5.05
C GLN A 73 -3.21 -31.19 4.01
N MET A 74 -2.78 -30.41 3.02
CA MET A 74 -3.65 -29.95 1.94
C MET A 74 -4.17 -31.11 1.09
N ASN A 75 -3.31 -32.05 0.68
CA ASN A 75 -3.71 -33.20 -0.14
C ASN A 75 -4.74 -34.12 0.58
N ARG A 76 -4.63 -34.28 1.89
CA ARG A 76 -5.61 -35.05 2.70
C ARG A 76 -6.97 -34.38 2.77
N THR A 77 -7.00 -33.05 2.84
CA THR A 77 -8.24 -32.26 2.83
C THR A 77 -8.98 -32.40 1.50
N PHE A 78 -8.25 -32.49 0.38
CA PHE A 78 -8.83 -32.76 -0.94
C PHE A 78 -9.32 -34.22 -1.11
N ALA A 79 -8.62 -35.20 -0.53
CA ALA A 79 -8.99 -36.62 -0.62
C ALA A 79 -10.22 -37.01 0.24
N THR A 80 -10.48 -36.28 1.32
CA THR A 80 -11.68 -36.48 2.16
C THR A 80 -12.94 -35.87 1.53
N SER A 81 -12.80 -34.84 0.69
CA SER A 81 -13.92 -34.33 -0.12
C SER A 81 -14.36 -35.28 -1.24
N SER A 82 -13.47 -36.13 -1.77
CA SER A 82 -13.82 -37.09 -2.83
C SER A 82 -14.43 -38.40 -2.33
N THR A 83 -14.59 -38.56 -1.01
CA THR A 83 -15.13 -39.79 -0.38
C THR A 83 -16.52 -39.62 0.23
N SER A 84 -17.19 -38.47 0.08
CA SER A 84 -18.54 -38.21 0.64
C SER A 84 -19.65 -37.98 -0.40
N SER A 85 -19.46 -38.41 -1.64
CA SER A 85 -20.55 -38.62 -2.60
C SER A 85 -20.19 -39.78 -3.55
N ASP A 86 -21.11 -40.74 -3.64
CA ASP A 86 -21.16 -41.86 -4.59
C ASP A 86 -20.38 -43.14 -4.25
N ALA A 87 -20.82 -43.82 -3.18
CA ALA A 87 -20.84 -45.28 -3.18
C ALA A 87 -22.02 -45.78 -4.03
N ASN A 88 -21.90 -45.68 -5.36
CA ASN A 88 -22.51 -46.56 -6.38
C ASN A 88 -22.25 -46.03 -7.79
N SER A 89 -21.04 -46.21 -8.32
CA SER A 89 -20.85 -46.81 -9.66
C SER A 89 -19.37 -47.06 -9.90
N THR A 90 -19.03 -48.31 -10.19
CA THR A 90 -17.79 -48.65 -10.86
C THR A 90 -17.89 -48.15 -12.32
N ASN A 91 -17.18 -47.08 -12.68
CA ASN A 91 -16.83 -46.77 -14.07
C ASN A 91 -15.52 -45.99 -14.12
N ASN A 92 -14.43 -46.71 -13.94
CA ASN A 92 -13.10 -46.24 -14.26
C ASN A 92 -12.90 -46.45 -15.78
N THR A 93 -13.31 -45.49 -16.61
CA THR A 93 -12.96 -45.51 -18.04
C THR A 93 -11.67 -44.70 -18.23
N PRO A 94 -10.53 -45.32 -18.56
CA PRO A 94 -9.33 -44.55 -18.90
C PRO A 94 -9.63 -43.72 -20.16
N MET A 95 -9.31 -42.42 -20.12
CA MET A 95 -9.47 -41.57 -21.30
C MET A 95 -8.62 -42.13 -22.44
N LYS A 96 -9.28 -42.53 -23.54
CA LYS A 96 -8.62 -43.17 -24.68
C LYS A 96 -7.66 -42.19 -25.36
N PRO A 97 -6.47 -42.63 -25.80
CA PRO A 97 -5.56 -41.79 -26.56
C PRO A 97 -6.18 -41.42 -27.91
N CYS A 98 -5.93 -40.18 -28.37
CA CYS A 98 -6.45 -39.71 -29.65
C CYS A 98 -5.89 -40.57 -30.79
N ARG A 99 -6.77 -41.09 -31.67
CA ARG A 99 -6.37 -41.93 -32.83
C ARG A 99 -5.37 -41.22 -33.76
N TYR A 100 -5.40 -39.89 -33.79
CA TYR A 100 -4.54 -39.07 -34.63
C TYR A 100 -3.28 -38.54 -33.92
N GLY A 101 -3.13 -38.84 -32.62
CA GLY A 101 -1.96 -38.46 -31.82
C GLY A 101 -1.57 -37.00 -32.00
N LEU A 102 -0.28 -36.75 -32.25
CA LEU A 102 0.29 -35.41 -32.45
C LEU A 102 -0.24 -34.68 -33.71
N ASN A 103 -0.92 -35.37 -34.63
CA ASN A 103 -1.46 -34.80 -35.87
C ASN A 103 -2.95 -34.40 -35.73
N CYS A 104 -3.50 -34.37 -34.51
CA CYS A 104 -4.87 -33.92 -34.28
C CYS A 104 -5.00 -32.40 -34.43
N SER A 105 -5.67 -31.94 -35.49
CA SER A 105 -5.89 -30.51 -35.78
C SER A 105 -7.13 -29.92 -35.09
N ARG A 106 -7.91 -30.72 -34.34
CA ARG A 106 -9.12 -30.26 -33.64
C ARG A 106 -8.76 -29.60 -32.31
N VAL A 107 -9.09 -28.31 -32.19
CA VAL A 107 -8.83 -27.50 -30.99
C VAL A 107 -9.61 -27.97 -29.76
N ASP A 108 -10.75 -28.61 -29.97
CA ASP A 108 -11.73 -29.11 -28.99
C ASP A 108 -11.66 -30.64 -28.76
N CYS A 109 -10.55 -31.29 -29.11
CA CYS A 109 -10.44 -32.75 -29.01
C CYS A 109 -10.44 -33.23 -27.55
N HIS A 110 -11.41 -34.09 -27.20
CA HIS A 110 -11.59 -34.66 -25.84
C HIS A 110 -10.72 -35.89 -25.53
N PHE A 111 -9.82 -36.31 -26.44
CA PHE A 111 -8.90 -37.42 -26.23
C PHE A 111 -7.51 -36.93 -25.80
N THR A 112 -6.72 -37.77 -25.12
CA THR A 112 -5.42 -37.36 -24.54
C THR A 112 -4.30 -37.22 -25.58
N HIS A 113 -3.44 -36.20 -25.42
CA HIS A 113 -2.29 -35.87 -26.29
C HIS A 113 -1.01 -35.65 -25.44
N PRO A 114 0.18 -36.11 -25.88
CA PRO A 114 1.40 -36.07 -25.07
C PRO A 114 1.98 -34.68 -24.74
N ASP A 115 1.76 -33.65 -25.58
CA ASP A 115 2.56 -32.39 -25.53
C ASP A 115 1.76 -31.06 -25.43
N ARG A 116 0.45 -31.08 -25.12
CA ARG A 116 -0.28 -29.82 -24.82
C ARG A 116 -0.06 -29.41 -23.35
N LYS A 117 0.95 -28.59 -23.06
CA LYS A 117 1.09 -27.89 -21.77
C LYS A 117 0.20 -26.63 -21.74
N SER A 118 -0.78 -26.66 -20.83
CA SER A 118 -1.69 -25.59 -20.35
C SER A 118 -2.53 -24.80 -21.37
N PRO A 119 -3.84 -24.59 -21.14
CA PRO A 119 -4.64 -23.72 -22.00
C PRO A 119 -4.51 -22.25 -21.60
N ILE A 120 -4.27 -21.41 -22.61
CA ILE A 120 -4.58 -19.98 -22.62
C ILE A 120 -6.10 -19.81 -22.55
N SER A 121 -6.51 -18.78 -21.81
CA SER A 121 -7.83 -18.18 -21.68
C SER A 121 -8.74 -18.31 -22.92
N SER A 122 -9.96 -18.79 -22.69
CA SER A 122 -11.15 -18.20 -23.33
C SER A 122 -12.35 -18.32 -22.39
N ALA A 123 -12.94 -17.16 -22.14
CA ALA A 123 -14.13 -16.96 -21.33
C ALA A 123 -15.35 -17.67 -21.94
N ILE A 124 -16.10 -18.39 -21.11
CA ILE A 124 -17.53 -18.66 -21.32
C ILE A 124 -18.23 -18.45 -19.96
N PRO A 125 -19.36 -17.72 -19.91
CA PRO A 125 -20.03 -17.35 -18.66
C PRO A 125 -20.73 -18.54 -18.05
N ILE A 126 -20.37 -18.89 -16.81
CA ILE A 126 -21.11 -19.85 -16.00
C ILE A 126 -21.89 -19.04 -14.97
N THR A 127 -23.22 -19.05 -15.15
CA THR A 127 -24.23 -18.73 -14.14
C THR A 127 -23.80 -19.18 -12.73
N PRO A 128 -24.01 -18.37 -11.69
CA PRO A 128 -23.43 -18.64 -10.38
C PRO A 128 -23.97 -19.98 -9.83
N PRO A 129 -23.11 -20.96 -9.52
CA PRO A 129 -23.53 -22.04 -8.66
C PRO A 129 -23.73 -21.42 -7.27
N SER A 130 -24.98 -21.48 -6.79
CA SER A 130 -25.34 -21.22 -5.41
C SER A 130 -24.40 -22.00 -4.46
N HIS A 131 -23.72 -21.26 -3.56
CA HIS A 131 -23.07 -21.76 -2.34
C HIS A 131 -22.36 -23.12 -2.44
N THR A 132 -21.36 -23.26 -3.30
CA THR A 132 -20.46 -24.43 -3.27
C THR A 132 -19.35 -24.24 -2.24
N ARG A 133 -19.42 -25.07 -1.18
CA ARG A 133 -18.50 -25.16 -0.04
C ARG A 133 -17.05 -25.35 -0.50
N SER A 134 -16.14 -24.43 -0.15
CA SER A 134 -14.71 -24.56 -0.43
C SER A 134 -14.01 -25.34 0.69
N ASN A 135 -13.61 -26.59 0.41
CA ASN A 135 -12.90 -27.45 1.35
C ASN A 135 -11.39 -27.14 1.33
N THR A 136 -11.00 -25.91 1.69
CA THR A 136 -9.60 -25.46 1.72
C THR A 136 -9.02 -25.67 3.11
N TRP A 137 -7.75 -26.09 3.21
CA TRP A 137 -7.08 -26.25 4.50
C TRP A 137 -6.94 -24.93 5.26
N PHE A 138 -6.83 -23.81 4.52
CA PHE A 138 -6.91 -22.46 5.05
C PHE A 138 -8.39 -22.04 5.14
N PRO A 139 -8.93 -21.78 6.35
CA PRO A 139 -10.30 -21.35 6.51
C PRO A 139 -10.50 -19.90 6.06
N LEU A 140 -11.68 -19.57 5.54
CA LEU A 140 -12.05 -18.18 5.28
C LEU A 140 -12.47 -17.45 6.56
N ASP A 141 -12.96 -18.19 7.54
CA ASP A 141 -13.38 -17.71 8.85
C ASP A 141 -13.13 -18.74 9.95
N PHE A 142 -12.95 -18.24 11.17
CA PHE A 142 -12.92 -19.03 12.39
C PHE A 142 -13.28 -18.18 13.60
N SER A 143 -13.74 -18.80 14.67
CA SER A 143 -13.99 -18.16 15.96
C SER A 143 -12.88 -18.51 16.94
N MET A 144 -12.45 -17.52 17.73
CA MET A 144 -11.61 -17.72 18.90
C MET A 144 -12.40 -17.39 20.16
N GLU A 145 -12.28 -18.23 21.18
CA GLU A 145 -12.88 -18.01 22.49
C GLU A 145 -11.85 -18.28 23.59
N ILE A 146 -11.76 -17.36 24.56
CA ILE A 146 -11.05 -17.59 25.82
C ILE A 146 -12.12 -17.91 26.85
N ASP A 147 -12.09 -19.15 27.36
CA ASP A 147 -13.05 -19.62 28.35
C ASP A 147 -12.72 -19.15 29.77
N GLU A 148 -13.56 -19.50 30.74
CA GLU A 148 -13.42 -19.11 32.14
C GLU A 148 -12.11 -19.62 32.79
N ASN A 149 -11.53 -20.70 32.25
CA ASN A 149 -10.26 -21.27 32.70
C ASN A 149 -9.04 -20.63 32.01
N SER A 150 -9.26 -19.55 31.24
CA SER A 150 -8.23 -18.93 30.38
C SER A 150 -7.69 -19.88 29.30
N GLU A 151 -8.45 -20.90 28.92
CA GLU A 151 -8.08 -21.79 27.82
C GLU A 151 -8.56 -21.22 26.48
N LEU A 152 -7.67 -21.22 25.49
CA LEU A 152 -7.99 -20.78 24.14
C LEU A 152 -8.64 -21.92 23.34
N LYS A 153 -9.83 -21.65 22.79
CA LYS A 153 -10.51 -22.50 21.82
C LYS A 153 -10.55 -21.80 20.47
N ILE A 154 -10.23 -22.54 19.40
CA ILE A 154 -10.29 -22.04 18.02
C ILE A 154 -11.07 -23.04 17.20
N GLU A 155 -12.19 -22.59 16.65
CA GLU A 155 -13.10 -23.41 15.87
C GLU A 155 -13.34 -22.76 14.52
N SER A 156 -13.20 -23.54 13.45
CA SER A 156 -13.72 -23.12 12.16
C SER A 156 -15.12 -23.68 12.00
N SER A 157 -15.92 -23.01 11.17
CA SER A 157 -17.24 -23.45 10.69
C SER A 157 -17.24 -24.85 10.02
N HIS A 158 -16.07 -25.48 9.90
CA HIS A 158 -15.80 -26.77 9.27
C HIS A 158 -15.19 -27.84 10.19
N SER A 159 -15.28 -27.70 11.51
CA SER A 159 -14.91 -28.80 12.43
C SER A 159 -15.99 -29.91 12.40
N CYS A 160 -15.80 -30.90 11.53
CA CYS A 160 -16.45 -32.21 11.67
C CYS A 160 -15.91 -32.91 12.92
N GLU A 161 -16.50 -32.64 14.08
CA GLU A 161 -16.45 -33.57 15.21
C GLU A 161 -17.72 -34.44 15.17
N LEU A 162 -17.55 -35.74 14.94
CA LEU A 162 -18.60 -36.74 15.16
C LEU A 162 -18.73 -36.96 16.67
N PRO A 163 -19.89 -36.69 17.30
CA PRO A 163 -20.12 -37.14 18.66
C PRO A 163 -20.35 -38.65 18.66
N SER A 164 -19.61 -39.36 19.52
CA SER A 164 -19.86 -40.76 19.84
C SER A 164 -21.27 -40.91 20.41
N MET A 165 -22.14 -41.63 19.69
CA MET A 165 -23.48 -41.94 20.17
C MET A 165 -23.42 -42.97 21.31
N ALA A 166 -23.66 -42.49 22.53
CA ALA A 166 -24.25 -43.29 23.59
C ALA A 166 -25.75 -42.98 23.67
N ASN A 167 -26.55 -44.04 23.53
CA ASN A 167 -28.01 -44.12 23.63
C ASN A 167 -28.67 -43.14 24.62
N LYS A 168 -29.76 -42.50 24.20
CA LYS A 168 -31.04 -42.45 24.94
C LYS A 168 -32.20 -41.89 24.10
N GLN A 169 -33.03 -42.83 23.64
CA GLN A 169 -34.50 -42.88 23.60
C GLN A 169 -35.33 -41.63 23.27
N ASN A 170 -36.03 -41.76 22.13
CA ASN A 170 -37.33 -41.24 21.71
C ASN A 170 -38.23 -40.58 22.78
N HIS A 171 -38.75 -39.38 22.46
CA HIS A 171 -40.18 -39.10 22.56
C HIS A 171 -40.61 -38.01 21.57
N GLU A 172 -41.79 -38.21 21.00
CA GLU A 172 -42.39 -37.50 19.87
C GLU A 172 -42.90 -36.08 20.18
N ILE A 173 -42.67 -35.18 19.20
CA ILE A 173 -43.58 -34.20 18.56
C ILE A 173 -44.83 -33.71 19.34
N SER A 174 -44.89 -32.40 19.66
CA SER A 174 -45.91 -31.50 19.08
C SER A 174 -45.58 -30.00 19.22
N LYS A 175 -45.56 -29.34 18.06
CA LYS A 175 -45.94 -27.95 17.75
C LYS A 175 -46.75 -27.24 18.83
N ASP A 176 -46.39 -26.00 19.18
CA ASP A 176 -47.05 -24.83 18.59
C ASP A 176 -46.40 -23.50 19.01
N VAL A 177 -46.54 -22.56 18.09
CA VAL A 177 -45.89 -21.25 18.00
C VAL A 177 -46.78 -20.14 18.56
N SER A 178 -46.13 -19.09 19.07
CA SER A 178 -46.55 -17.66 19.12
C SER A 178 -47.47 -17.13 20.23
N LYS A 179 -46.95 -16.11 20.93
CA LYS A 179 -47.49 -14.74 21.09
C LYS A 179 -46.46 -13.90 21.88
N LEU A 180 -45.78 -12.90 21.31
CA LEU A 180 -46.18 -11.52 20.94
C LEU A 180 -46.25 -10.52 22.12
N GLN A 181 -45.70 -9.32 21.83
CA GLN A 181 -45.82 -7.98 22.48
C GLN A 181 -44.88 -7.68 23.66
N ILE A 182 -43.90 -6.77 23.55
CA ILE A 182 -43.90 -5.30 23.23
C ILE A 182 -44.61 -4.47 24.31
N ASP A 183 -43.84 -3.75 25.13
CA ASP A 183 -43.79 -2.26 25.18
C ASP A 183 -43.20 -1.74 26.52
N GLY A 184 -42.50 -0.61 26.46
CA GLY A 184 -42.44 0.32 27.62
C GLY A 184 -41.08 0.94 27.94
N VAL A 185 -40.86 2.16 27.44
CA VAL A 185 -39.71 3.04 27.66
C VAL A 185 -39.80 3.81 29.00
N LYS A 186 -38.63 4.16 29.58
CA LYS A 186 -38.23 5.38 30.36
C LYS A 186 -37.58 5.07 31.73
N PRO A 187 -36.86 6.02 32.37
CA PRO A 187 -35.63 6.69 31.96
C PRO A 187 -34.56 6.64 33.08
N PHE A 188 -33.38 7.21 32.81
CA PHE A 188 -32.24 7.42 33.71
C PHE A 188 -32.61 8.03 35.08
N GLU A 189 -32.08 7.44 36.17
CA GLU A 189 -31.67 8.15 37.39
C GLU A 189 -30.36 7.55 37.93
N ASN A 190 -29.49 8.44 38.42
CA ASN A 190 -28.18 8.13 38.97
C ASN A 190 -28.32 7.68 40.43
N GLU A 191 -27.68 6.58 40.81
CA GLU A 191 -27.28 6.36 42.21
C GLU A 191 -25.90 5.73 42.33
N GLU A 192 -25.21 6.21 43.36
CA GLU A 192 -23.82 6.09 43.69
C GLU A 192 -23.53 4.81 44.51
N VAL A 193 -22.37 4.22 44.25
CA VAL A 193 -21.57 3.31 45.11
C VAL A 193 -22.20 2.01 45.62
N ASN A 194 -21.66 0.86 45.18
CA ASN A 194 -21.23 -0.20 46.12
C ASN A 194 -20.25 -1.19 45.47
N ALA A 195 -19.07 -1.27 46.08
CA ALA A 195 -18.09 -2.31 45.84
C ALA A 195 -18.61 -3.63 46.43
N THR A 196 -18.99 -4.56 45.55
CA THR A 196 -19.12 -5.97 45.91
C THR A 196 -18.29 -6.81 44.94
N ALA A 197 -17.31 -7.49 45.51
CA ALA A 197 -16.51 -8.52 44.90
C ALA A 197 -17.40 -9.62 44.29
N GLY A 198 -17.13 -9.95 43.03
CA GLY A 198 -17.85 -10.99 42.29
C GLY A 198 -17.73 -10.80 40.78
N GLY A 199 -16.51 -10.58 40.28
CA GLY A 199 -16.28 -10.48 38.83
C GLY A 199 -16.47 -11.84 38.17
N LYS A 200 -17.65 -12.09 37.59
CA LYS A 200 -17.81 -13.14 36.58
C LYS A 200 -16.87 -12.80 35.42
N ILE A 201 -15.87 -13.66 35.19
CA ILE A 201 -15.02 -13.57 34.01
C ILE A 201 -15.93 -13.92 32.82
N ASN A 202 -16.45 -12.91 32.13
CA ASN A 202 -17.21 -13.12 30.90
C ASN A 202 -16.27 -13.77 29.87
N SER A 203 -16.69 -14.91 29.30
CA SER A 203 -15.95 -15.52 28.19
C SER A 203 -15.85 -14.51 27.04
N LYS A 204 -14.65 -14.40 26.46
CA LYS A 204 -14.39 -13.47 25.35
C LYS A 204 -14.33 -14.28 24.07
N ARG A 205 -15.35 -14.10 23.23
CA ARG A 205 -15.42 -14.72 21.90
C ARG A 205 -15.31 -13.65 20.82
N LYS A 206 -14.54 -13.93 19.76
CA LYS A 206 -14.46 -13.11 18.55
C LYS A 206 -14.44 -13.98 17.31
N ASP A 207 -15.18 -13.56 16.30
CA ASP A 207 -15.19 -14.21 14.99
C ASP A 207 -14.25 -13.46 14.04
N TYR A 208 -13.42 -14.19 13.32
CA TYR A 208 -12.39 -13.65 12.43
C TYR A 208 -12.66 -14.07 10.99
N LYS A 209 -12.48 -13.14 10.05
CA LYS A 209 -12.57 -13.37 8.60
C LYS A 209 -11.27 -13.01 7.92
N LEU A 210 -10.89 -13.81 6.93
CA LEU A 210 -9.71 -13.54 6.11
C LEU A 210 -9.90 -12.20 5.37
N SER A 211 -8.92 -11.31 5.51
CA SER A 211 -8.97 -9.93 5.01
C SER A 211 -7.85 -9.63 4.02
N ALA A 212 -6.68 -10.26 4.19
CA ALA A 212 -5.60 -10.20 3.21
C ALA A 212 -4.70 -11.43 3.28
N VAL A 213 -3.98 -11.68 2.19
CA VAL A 213 -3.02 -12.77 2.01
C VAL A 213 -1.81 -12.20 1.27
N VAL A 214 -0.61 -12.46 1.77
CA VAL A 214 0.63 -12.23 1.03
C VAL A 214 1.21 -13.59 0.66
N CYS A 215 1.54 -13.78 -0.61
CA CYS A 215 2.12 -15.01 -1.12
C CYS A 215 3.37 -14.75 -1.97
N GLU A 216 4.31 -15.69 -1.93
CA GLU A 216 5.44 -15.76 -2.85
C GLU A 216 5.00 -16.49 -4.11
N ILE A 217 5.22 -15.84 -5.26
CA ILE A 217 5.08 -16.42 -6.59
C ILE A 217 6.47 -16.76 -7.12
N ASN A 218 6.67 -18.04 -7.46
CA ASN A 218 7.88 -18.57 -8.04
C ASN A 218 7.62 -18.98 -9.49
N ASP A 219 8.07 -18.16 -10.44
CA ASP A 219 7.93 -18.40 -11.88
C ASP A 219 9.14 -19.14 -12.48
N ALA A 220 9.78 -19.99 -11.67
CA ALA A 220 11.03 -20.72 -11.94
C ALA A 220 12.30 -19.85 -12.12
N ASN A 221 12.17 -18.66 -12.72
CA ASN A 221 13.27 -17.73 -12.95
C ASN A 221 13.46 -16.74 -11.79
N GLN A 222 12.35 -16.30 -11.18
CA GLN A 222 12.35 -15.28 -10.14
C GLN A 222 11.24 -15.54 -9.11
N LYS A 223 11.48 -15.04 -7.90
CA LYS A 223 10.54 -15.03 -6.80
C LYS A 223 10.10 -13.59 -6.54
N HIS A 224 8.81 -13.36 -6.43
CA HIS A 224 8.25 -12.05 -6.06
C HIS A 224 7.05 -12.22 -5.14
N LEU A 225 6.69 -11.15 -4.44
CA LEU A 225 5.55 -11.14 -3.54
C LEU A 225 4.33 -10.57 -4.24
N VAL A 226 3.19 -11.16 -3.98
CA VAL A 226 1.88 -10.71 -4.44
C VAL A 226 0.94 -10.66 -3.25
N ALA A 227 0.10 -9.63 -3.19
CA ALA A 227 -0.90 -9.47 -2.13
C ALA A 227 -2.31 -9.69 -2.70
N LEU A 228 -3.12 -10.50 -2.03
CA LEU A 228 -4.55 -10.59 -2.28
C LEU A 228 -5.28 -9.92 -1.11
N VAL A 229 -6.13 -8.95 -1.40
CA VAL A 229 -6.77 -8.11 -0.37
C VAL A 229 -8.26 -8.05 -0.63
N TYR A 230 -9.05 -8.25 0.42
CA TYR A 230 -10.49 -8.02 0.40
C TYR A 230 -10.78 -6.52 0.55
N VAL A 231 -11.45 -5.95 -0.44
CA VAL A 231 -11.89 -4.56 -0.43
C VAL A 231 -13.39 -4.53 -0.13
N GLY A 232 -13.76 -3.87 0.97
CA GLY A 232 -15.15 -3.72 1.41
C GLY A 232 -16.02 -2.92 0.43
N SER A 233 -17.35 -3.10 0.52
CA SER A 233 -18.30 -2.50 -0.43
C SER A 233 -18.36 -0.97 -0.36
N SER A 234 -17.90 -0.33 0.71
CA SER A 234 -17.86 1.14 0.85
C SER A 234 -16.99 1.81 -0.21
N TYR A 235 -15.80 1.26 -0.47
CA TYR A 235 -14.94 1.77 -1.54
C TYR A 235 -15.63 1.70 -2.92
N HIS A 236 -16.29 0.58 -3.21
CA HIS A 236 -17.02 0.40 -4.47
C HIS A 236 -18.19 1.37 -4.59
N ARG A 237 -18.97 1.58 -3.52
CA ARG A 237 -20.04 2.60 -3.49
C ARG A 237 -19.49 4.00 -3.76
N MET A 238 -18.36 4.35 -3.13
CA MET A 238 -17.74 5.67 -3.29
C MET A 238 -17.24 5.92 -4.72
N LYS A 239 -16.62 4.93 -5.38
CA LYS A 239 -15.99 5.11 -6.70
C LYS A 239 -16.90 4.79 -7.89
N LEU A 240 -17.82 3.83 -7.74
CA LEU A 240 -18.66 3.32 -8.83
C LEU A 240 -20.14 3.69 -8.67
N GLY A 241 -20.51 4.39 -7.59
CA GLY A 241 -21.90 4.66 -7.24
C GLY A 241 -22.64 3.42 -6.76
N ASP A 242 -23.97 3.49 -6.61
CA ASP A 242 -24.81 2.41 -6.07
C ASP A 242 -25.07 1.26 -7.06
N VAL A 243 -24.25 1.17 -8.13
CA VAL A 243 -24.46 0.26 -9.25
C VAL A 243 -23.65 -1.02 -9.06
N GLY A 244 -24.23 -1.98 -8.33
CA GLY A 244 -23.97 -3.41 -8.55
C GLY A 244 -23.11 -4.18 -7.53
N HIS A 245 -22.31 -3.54 -6.68
CA HIS A 245 -21.48 -4.25 -5.69
C HIS A 245 -22.05 -4.13 -4.27
N ARG A 246 -23.11 -4.91 -3.98
CA ARG A 246 -23.67 -5.02 -2.62
C ARG A 246 -22.76 -5.78 -1.64
N SER A 247 -21.78 -6.53 -2.15
CA SER A 247 -20.76 -7.26 -1.40
C SER A 247 -19.37 -6.79 -1.81
N GLY A 248 -18.42 -6.74 -0.87
CA GLY A 248 -17.02 -6.43 -1.19
C GLY A 248 -16.38 -7.44 -2.14
N GLN A 249 -15.19 -7.13 -2.64
CA GLN A 249 -14.51 -7.82 -3.73
C GLN A 249 -13.04 -8.09 -3.37
N TRP A 250 -12.53 -9.26 -3.75
CA TRP A 250 -11.11 -9.58 -3.64
C TRP A 250 -10.33 -9.06 -4.85
N TYR A 251 -9.15 -8.51 -4.59
CA TYR A 251 -8.21 -8.06 -5.61
C TYR A 251 -6.84 -8.67 -5.39
N ILE A 252 -6.14 -8.95 -6.48
CA ILE A 252 -4.71 -9.30 -6.49
C ILE A 252 -3.91 -8.05 -6.87
N PHE A 253 -2.87 -7.77 -6.09
CA PHE A 253 -1.93 -6.67 -6.26
C PHE A 253 -0.55 -7.28 -6.55
N ASN A 254 -0.09 -7.09 -7.78
CA ASN A 254 1.26 -7.43 -8.22
C ASN A 254 1.92 -6.15 -8.74
N ASP A 255 2.67 -5.49 -7.87
CA ASP A 255 3.18 -4.13 -8.09
C ASP A 255 2.07 -3.16 -8.52
N PHE A 256 2.13 -2.67 -9.76
CA PHE A 256 1.15 -1.76 -10.35
C PHE A 256 -0.02 -2.49 -11.05
N SER A 257 0.03 -3.82 -11.17
CA SER A 257 -1.04 -4.63 -11.74
C SER A 257 -2.05 -5.00 -10.67
N ILE A 258 -3.28 -4.51 -10.82
CA ILE A 258 -4.39 -4.75 -9.88
C ILE A 258 -5.54 -5.40 -10.66
N ALA A 259 -5.96 -6.59 -10.24
CA ALA A 259 -7.05 -7.31 -10.90
C ALA A 259 -8.05 -7.92 -9.89
N PRO A 260 -9.35 -7.97 -10.20
CA PRO A 260 -10.32 -8.65 -9.35
C PRO A 260 -10.12 -10.17 -9.44
N VAL A 261 -10.28 -10.86 -8.31
CA VAL A 261 -10.17 -12.33 -8.21
C VAL A 261 -11.30 -12.90 -7.35
N SER A 262 -11.55 -14.21 -7.45
CA SER A 262 -12.50 -14.87 -6.56
C SER A 262 -11.93 -15.05 -5.14
N VAL A 263 -12.80 -15.26 -4.16
CA VAL A 263 -12.36 -15.58 -2.79
C VAL A 263 -11.61 -16.92 -2.74
N GLN A 264 -11.95 -17.87 -3.61
CA GLN A 264 -11.26 -19.16 -3.69
C GLN A 264 -9.81 -18.97 -4.12
N GLU A 265 -9.51 -18.00 -4.99
CA GLU A 265 -8.14 -17.70 -5.41
C GLU A 265 -7.27 -17.22 -4.23
N ALA A 266 -7.85 -16.52 -3.24
CA ALA A 266 -7.12 -16.04 -2.06
C ALA A 266 -6.59 -17.19 -1.17
N VAL A 267 -7.27 -18.33 -1.15
CA VAL A 267 -6.91 -19.51 -0.34
C VAL A 267 -6.40 -20.69 -1.16
N TRP A 268 -6.28 -20.53 -2.48
CA TRP A 268 -5.75 -21.55 -3.37
C TRP A 268 -4.23 -21.47 -3.47
N PHE A 269 -3.54 -22.47 -2.90
CA PHE A 269 -2.08 -22.59 -2.94
C PHE A 269 -1.67 -23.94 -3.55
N THR A 270 -0.87 -23.91 -4.61
CA THR A 270 -0.28 -25.11 -5.20
C THR A 270 0.98 -25.56 -4.46
N LEU A 271 1.63 -24.65 -3.74
CA LEU A 271 2.91 -24.83 -3.05
C LEU A 271 4.10 -25.19 -3.96
N GLU A 272 3.88 -25.25 -5.27
CA GLU A 272 4.91 -25.39 -6.31
C GLU A 272 5.38 -24.02 -6.77
N TRP A 273 4.43 -23.19 -7.21
CA TRP A 273 4.69 -21.85 -7.71
C TRP A 273 4.01 -20.76 -6.86
N LYS A 274 2.99 -21.10 -6.05
CA LYS A 274 2.29 -20.15 -5.17
C LYS A 274 2.34 -20.63 -3.72
N GLN A 275 3.07 -19.92 -2.88
CA GLN A 275 3.29 -20.26 -1.48
C GLN A 275 2.77 -19.15 -0.55
N PRO A 276 1.99 -19.47 0.49
CA PRO A 276 1.52 -18.46 1.43
C PRO A 276 2.68 -17.98 2.33
N CYS A 277 2.78 -16.66 2.52
CA CYS A 277 3.77 -16.04 3.41
C CYS A 277 3.11 -15.51 4.68
N VAL A 278 2.07 -14.67 4.54
CA VAL A 278 1.36 -14.05 5.66
C VAL A 278 -0.14 -14.04 5.40
N LEU A 279 -0.93 -14.44 6.38
CA LEU A 279 -2.39 -14.37 6.35
C LEU A 279 -2.88 -13.34 7.37
N PHE A 280 -3.77 -12.45 6.95
CA PHE A 280 -4.38 -11.44 7.81
C PHE A 280 -5.85 -11.76 8.02
N TYR A 281 -6.24 -12.01 9.26
CA TYR A 281 -7.64 -12.16 9.64
C TYR A 281 -8.08 -10.98 10.49
N SER A 282 -9.22 -10.40 10.15
CA SER A 282 -9.81 -9.26 10.86
C SER A 282 -11.07 -9.72 11.59
N CYS A 283 -11.26 -9.20 12.81
CA CYS A 283 -12.44 -9.47 13.64
C CYS A 283 -13.71 -8.95 12.94
N CYS A 284 -14.80 -9.71 12.98
CA CYS A 284 -16.08 -9.33 12.39
C CYS A 284 -16.74 -8.16 13.14
N ASP A 285 -16.52 -8.08 14.45
CA ASP A 285 -16.97 -6.94 15.29
C ASP A 285 -16.09 -5.70 15.10
N PHE A 286 -15.01 -5.80 14.32
CA PHE A 286 -14.29 -4.62 13.89
C PHE A 286 -15.24 -3.83 12.99
N PRO A 287 -15.56 -2.57 13.31
CA PRO A 287 -16.37 -1.78 12.42
C PRO A 287 -15.70 -1.83 11.05
N PRO A 288 -16.45 -2.08 9.96
CA PRO A 288 -15.87 -1.90 8.64
C PRO A 288 -15.22 -0.52 8.62
N ALA A 289 -14.18 -0.33 7.80
CA ALA A 289 -13.56 0.98 7.58
C ALA A 289 -14.53 2.07 7.03
N ASP A 290 -15.84 1.82 7.15
CA ASP A 290 -17.00 2.67 6.96
C ASP A 290 -17.21 3.66 8.12
N THR A 291 -16.55 3.47 9.26
CA THR A 291 -16.25 4.65 10.08
C THR A 291 -15.22 5.37 9.25
N GLU A 292 -15.64 6.44 8.56
CA GLU A 292 -14.73 7.52 8.20
C GLU A 292 -13.86 7.72 9.45
N VAL A 293 -12.67 7.13 9.48
CA VAL A 293 -11.60 7.71 10.25
C VAL A 293 -11.35 8.97 9.47
N ALA A 294 -12.21 9.95 9.77
CA ALA A 294 -11.93 11.35 9.78
C ALA A 294 -10.43 11.50 9.91
N LEU A 295 -9.77 11.55 8.76
CA LEU A 295 -8.48 12.23 8.64
C LEU A 295 -8.68 13.72 8.97
N ASP A 296 -9.89 14.14 9.39
CA ASP A 296 -10.38 15.43 9.90
C ASP A 296 -9.53 16.07 11.00
N GLN A 297 -8.47 15.43 11.48
CA GLN A 297 -7.38 16.17 12.10
C GLN A 297 -6.27 16.40 11.09
N PHE A 298 -6.58 17.20 10.06
CA PHE A 298 -5.59 17.93 9.29
C PHE A 298 -4.90 18.92 10.23
N VAL A 299 -3.89 18.46 10.96
CA VAL A 299 -3.04 19.33 11.77
C VAL A 299 -2.22 20.15 10.79
N ASN A 300 -2.49 21.45 10.73
CA ASN A 300 -1.73 22.37 9.90
C ASN A 300 -0.26 22.41 10.38
N PRO A 301 0.71 21.90 9.60
CA PRO A 301 2.10 21.78 10.02
C PRO A 301 2.80 23.15 10.13
N PHE A 302 2.28 24.19 9.47
CA PHE A 302 2.81 25.55 9.57
C PHE A 302 2.55 26.19 10.94
N VAL A 303 1.59 25.67 11.71
CA VAL A 303 1.27 26.18 13.05
C VAL A 303 2.48 26.13 13.98
N HIS A 304 3.28 25.06 13.91
CA HIS A 304 4.50 24.94 14.71
C HIS A 304 5.54 26.02 14.35
N ASP A 305 5.69 26.32 13.06
CA ASP A 305 6.60 27.36 12.57
C ASP A 305 6.14 28.75 13.01
N ILE A 306 4.82 29.01 12.91
CA ILE A 306 4.18 30.25 13.37
C ILE A 306 4.43 30.49 14.87
N PHE A 307 4.22 29.48 15.71
CA PHE A 307 4.44 29.59 17.16
C PHE A 307 5.93 29.74 17.52
N SER A 308 6.81 28.99 16.85
CA SER A 308 8.25 29.06 17.08
C SER A 308 8.82 30.46 16.81
N GLN A 309 8.27 31.17 15.82
CA GLN A 309 8.65 32.55 15.52
C GLN A 309 8.23 33.55 16.60
N GLN A 310 7.02 33.38 17.17
CA GLN A 310 6.51 34.29 18.19
C GLN A 310 7.34 34.25 19.48
N ILE A 311 7.91 33.09 19.81
CA ILE A 311 8.74 32.88 20.99
C ILE A 311 10.18 33.35 20.75
N CYS A 312 10.72 33.19 19.55
CA CYS A 312 12.11 33.50 19.22
C CYS A 312 12.27 34.80 18.39
N LYS A 313 12.00 35.97 18.99
CA LYS A 313 12.23 37.30 18.36
C LYS A 313 13.70 37.61 17.98
N SER A 314 14.65 36.73 18.32
CA SER A 314 16.10 36.94 18.22
C SER A 314 16.77 36.25 17.01
N LYS A 315 16.11 35.28 16.36
CA LYS A 315 16.68 34.66 15.15
C LYS A 315 16.45 35.61 13.97
N ARG A 316 17.47 36.41 13.64
CA ARG A 316 17.58 37.06 12.33
C ARG A 316 17.67 35.96 11.28
N TYR A 317 16.52 35.56 10.74
CA TYR A 317 16.49 34.74 9.53
C TYR A 317 17.23 35.50 8.43
N ASN A 318 18.05 34.80 7.65
CA ASN A 318 18.58 35.36 6.41
C ASN A 318 17.42 35.93 5.60
N MET A 319 17.59 37.14 5.05
CA MET A 319 16.56 38.04 4.51
C MET A 319 15.75 37.50 3.31
N ASN A 320 15.90 36.23 2.96
CA ASN A 320 15.39 35.66 1.72
C ASN A 320 14.09 34.87 1.89
N PHE A 321 13.51 34.80 3.10
CA PHE A 321 12.38 33.93 3.42
C PHE A 321 11.44 34.53 4.47
N LYS A 322 10.12 34.43 4.24
CA LYS A 322 9.07 34.94 5.13
C LYS A 322 8.02 33.86 5.38
N PRO A 323 8.01 33.22 6.57
CA PRO A 323 6.97 32.28 6.96
C PRO A 323 5.57 32.83 6.84
N LEU A 324 4.62 31.93 6.62
CA LEU A 324 3.20 32.27 6.58
C LEU A 324 2.72 32.73 7.96
N SER A 325 1.90 33.77 7.98
CA SER A 325 1.04 34.10 9.11
C SER A 325 -0.30 33.36 9.04
N THR A 326 -1.04 33.31 10.15
CA THR A 326 -2.38 32.70 10.20
C THR A 326 -3.38 33.37 9.27
N SER A 327 -3.20 34.66 8.97
CA SER A 327 -4.08 35.45 8.09
C SER A 327 -3.85 35.24 6.60
N GLU A 328 -2.73 34.61 6.20
CA GLU A 328 -2.35 34.45 4.78
C GLU A 328 -2.18 32.98 4.37
N MET A 329 -2.76 32.04 5.14
CA MET A 329 -2.66 30.61 4.84
C MET A 329 -3.29 30.30 3.47
N PRO A 330 -2.55 29.72 2.51
CA PRO A 330 -3.09 29.37 1.19
C PRO A 330 -4.27 28.39 1.30
N GLY A 331 -5.33 28.69 0.57
CA GLY A 331 -6.53 27.86 0.48
C GLY A 331 -6.76 27.29 -0.92
N ARG A 332 -7.98 26.76 -1.13
CA ARG A 332 -8.35 26.15 -2.40
C ARG A 332 -8.33 27.15 -3.54
N GLY A 333 -7.59 26.85 -4.60
CA GLY A 333 -7.47 27.69 -5.80
C GLY A 333 -6.40 28.77 -5.71
N ASP A 334 -5.77 28.97 -4.54
CA ASP A 334 -4.64 29.88 -4.41
C ASP A 334 -3.41 29.35 -5.17
N LEU A 335 -2.62 30.23 -5.76
CA LEU A 335 -1.40 29.86 -6.48
C LEU A 335 -0.21 29.79 -5.52
N VAL A 336 0.57 28.71 -5.64
CA VAL A 336 1.89 28.59 -5.01
C VAL A 336 2.87 28.19 -6.10
N ALA A 337 3.87 29.03 -6.34
CA ALA A 337 4.94 28.63 -7.24
C ALA A 337 5.99 27.81 -6.49
N MET A 338 6.47 26.75 -7.11
CA MET A 338 7.35 25.77 -6.49
C MET A 338 8.45 25.34 -7.45
N ASP A 339 9.60 25.05 -6.86
CA ASP A 339 10.72 24.37 -7.49
C ASP A 339 11.44 23.52 -6.42
N ALA A 340 12.11 22.44 -6.84
CA ALA A 340 12.86 21.58 -5.96
C ALA A 340 14.17 21.11 -6.60
N GLU A 341 15.21 20.98 -5.77
CA GLU A 341 16.54 20.59 -6.19
C GLU A 341 16.90 19.22 -5.62
N PHE A 342 17.65 18.44 -6.41
CA PHE A 342 17.97 17.05 -6.09
C PHE A 342 19.48 16.80 -6.07
N VAL A 343 19.86 15.78 -5.32
CA VAL A 343 21.22 15.22 -5.31
C VAL A 343 21.17 13.73 -5.61
N THR A 344 22.24 13.20 -6.17
CA THR A 344 22.35 11.78 -6.51
C THR A 344 22.99 11.02 -5.34
N LEU A 345 22.26 10.05 -4.80
CA LEU A 345 22.74 9.14 -3.76
C LEU A 345 23.38 7.88 -4.35
N ASN A 346 22.84 7.38 -5.46
CA ASN A 346 23.45 6.30 -6.23
C ASN A 346 23.35 6.60 -7.74
N PRO A 347 24.45 6.52 -8.49
CA PRO A 347 24.41 6.70 -9.93
C PRO A 347 23.68 5.55 -10.63
N GLU A 348 23.20 5.81 -11.84
CA GLU A 348 22.65 4.76 -12.71
C GLU A 348 23.76 3.82 -13.18
N GLU A 349 23.55 2.51 -13.05
CA GLU A 349 24.44 1.49 -13.58
C GLU A 349 23.78 0.81 -14.78
N ASN A 350 24.44 0.88 -15.93
CA ASN A 350 23.98 0.33 -17.20
C ASN A 350 24.91 -0.80 -17.66
N GLU A 351 24.34 -1.92 -18.08
CA GLU A 351 25.06 -3.01 -18.75
C GLU A 351 24.77 -2.99 -20.23
N ILE A 352 25.82 -3.04 -21.05
CA ILE A 352 25.68 -3.23 -22.48
C ILE A 352 25.52 -4.73 -22.71
N ARG A 353 24.31 -5.15 -23.10
CA ARG A 353 24.03 -6.52 -23.47
C ARG A 353 24.81 -6.90 -24.74
N PRO A 354 25.03 -8.21 -24.98
CA PRO A 354 25.72 -8.69 -26.19
C PRO A 354 25.05 -8.27 -27.52
N ASP A 355 23.77 -7.87 -27.49
CA ASP A 355 23.03 -7.34 -28.64
C ASP A 355 23.25 -5.83 -28.89
N GLY A 356 24.16 -5.19 -28.13
CA GLY A 356 24.48 -3.77 -28.21
C GLY A 356 23.45 -2.86 -27.51
N LYS A 357 22.40 -3.42 -26.89
CA LYS A 357 21.42 -2.63 -26.13
C LYS A 357 21.91 -2.43 -24.70
N THR A 358 21.84 -1.19 -24.23
CA THR A 358 22.04 -0.87 -22.82
C THR A 358 20.80 -1.30 -22.01
N ALA A 359 21.01 -2.04 -20.94
CA ALA A 359 19.99 -2.34 -19.94
C ALA A 359 20.42 -1.77 -18.60
N THR A 360 19.54 -0.99 -17.98
CA THR A 360 19.76 -0.45 -16.63
C THR A 360 19.72 -1.59 -15.62
N ILE A 361 20.87 -1.89 -15.00
CA ILE A 361 20.99 -2.83 -13.88
C ILE A 361 20.44 -2.18 -12.62
N LYS A 362 20.85 -0.93 -12.36
CA LYS A 362 20.46 -0.18 -11.17
C LYS A 362 20.02 1.22 -11.59
N PRO A 363 18.76 1.60 -11.35
CA PRO A 363 18.30 2.95 -11.65
C PRO A 363 19.01 3.96 -10.75
N SER A 364 19.16 5.20 -11.24
CA SER A 364 19.64 6.31 -10.43
C SER A 364 18.73 6.52 -9.22
N HIS A 365 19.32 6.66 -8.03
CA HIS A 365 18.61 7.01 -6.81
C HIS A 365 18.90 8.47 -6.47
N MET A 366 17.89 9.32 -6.69
CA MET A 366 17.95 10.74 -6.36
C MET A 366 17.23 11.00 -5.04
N SER A 367 17.70 11.99 -4.29
CA SER A 367 17.05 12.49 -3.09
C SER A 367 16.84 13.99 -3.18
N VAL A 368 15.76 14.46 -2.58
CA VAL A 368 15.43 15.88 -2.49
C VAL A 368 16.41 16.56 -1.55
N ALA A 369 17.04 17.64 -2.02
CA ALA A 369 18.03 18.41 -1.27
C ALA A 369 17.51 19.78 -0.85
N ARG A 370 16.65 20.41 -1.66
CA ARG A 370 16.03 21.71 -1.35
C ARG A 370 14.62 21.77 -1.92
N ILE A 371 13.69 22.33 -1.18
CA ILE A 371 12.30 22.57 -1.63
C ILE A 371 11.99 24.05 -1.41
N THR A 372 11.53 24.71 -2.45
CA THR A 372 11.14 26.12 -2.40
C THR A 372 9.67 26.27 -2.76
N CYS A 373 8.91 27.03 -1.96
CA CYS A 373 7.57 27.48 -2.32
C CYS A 373 7.43 28.98 -2.09
N ILE A 374 6.90 29.68 -3.09
CA ILE A 374 6.69 31.13 -3.09
C ILE A 374 5.21 31.46 -3.26
N ARG A 375 4.81 32.60 -2.69
CA ARG A 375 3.44 33.12 -2.81
C ARG A 375 3.17 33.48 -4.27
N GLY A 376 2.09 32.95 -4.87
CA GLY A 376 1.72 33.25 -6.26
C GLY A 376 0.96 34.56 -6.45
N GLN A 377 0.47 35.16 -5.35
CA GLN A 377 -0.41 36.31 -5.35
C GLN A 377 -0.35 37.06 -4.00
N GLY A 378 -1.00 38.22 -3.94
CA GLY A 378 -1.12 39.03 -2.74
C GLY A 378 0.03 40.06 -2.59
N PRO A 379 0.10 40.74 -1.44
CA PRO A 379 1.06 41.83 -1.23
C PRO A 379 2.53 41.35 -1.19
N ASP A 380 2.76 40.10 -0.76
CA ASP A 380 4.08 39.47 -0.70
C ASP A 380 4.29 38.48 -1.87
N GLU A 381 3.66 38.73 -3.01
CA GLU A 381 3.82 37.89 -4.20
C GLU A 381 5.31 37.70 -4.55
N GLY A 382 5.66 36.46 -4.91
CA GLY A 382 7.01 36.04 -5.23
C GLY A 382 7.89 35.80 -4.00
N VAL A 383 7.49 36.22 -2.80
CA VAL A 383 8.27 36.01 -1.57
C VAL A 383 8.13 34.54 -1.10
N PRO A 384 9.25 33.81 -0.92
CA PRO A 384 9.23 32.44 -0.43
C PRO A 384 8.72 32.33 1.01
N PHE A 385 7.92 31.29 1.24
CA PHE A 385 7.42 30.87 2.55
C PHE A 385 7.74 29.41 2.88
N ILE A 386 8.28 28.65 1.91
CA ILE A 386 9.10 27.44 2.12
C ILE A 386 10.43 27.68 1.37
N ASP A 387 11.56 27.49 2.05
CA ASP A 387 12.91 27.43 1.46
C ASP A 387 13.75 26.49 2.34
N ASP A 388 13.41 25.22 2.25
CA ASP A 388 13.83 24.17 3.17
C ASP A 388 14.96 23.35 2.53
N TYR A 389 16.13 23.33 3.17
CA TYR A 389 17.21 22.41 2.82
C TYR A 389 17.03 21.10 3.60
N ILE A 390 17.07 19.98 2.91
CA ILE A 390 16.76 18.67 3.48
C ILE A 390 18.03 18.02 4.01
N SER A 391 18.12 17.87 5.32
CA SER A 391 19.26 17.19 5.93
C SER A 391 19.20 15.69 5.63
N THR A 392 20.35 15.15 5.21
CA THR A 392 20.53 13.73 4.95
C THR A 392 21.76 13.20 5.68
N GLN A 393 21.65 11.98 6.21
CA GLN A 393 22.78 11.23 6.77
C GLN A 393 23.42 10.31 5.72
N GLU A 394 22.74 10.09 4.60
CA GLU A 394 23.24 9.27 3.51
C GLU A 394 24.32 10.03 2.73
N GLN A 395 25.36 9.31 2.31
CA GLN A 395 26.44 9.89 1.53
C GLN A 395 25.93 10.30 0.15
N VAL A 396 26.02 11.60 -0.14
CA VAL A 396 25.77 12.13 -1.48
C VAL A 396 26.96 11.81 -2.38
N VAL A 397 26.69 11.14 -3.50
CA VAL A 397 27.70 10.78 -4.51
C VAL A 397 27.95 11.95 -5.46
N ASP A 398 26.88 12.60 -5.91
CA ASP A 398 26.97 13.79 -6.76
C ASP A 398 25.93 14.83 -6.32
N TYR A 399 26.42 16.03 -6.01
CA TYR A 399 25.57 17.16 -5.61
C TYR A 399 24.89 17.84 -6.79
N LEU A 400 25.33 17.56 -8.03
CA LEU A 400 24.85 18.22 -9.24
C LEU A 400 24.90 19.75 -9.13
N THR A 401 25.89 20.32 -8.42
CA THR A 401 25.92 21.74 -7.99
C THR A 401 25.65 22.74 -9.10
N LYS A 402 26.08 22.44 -10.34
CA LYS A 402 25.79 23.29 -11.50
C LYS A 402 24.29 23.42 -11.77
N PHE A 403 23.54 22.34 -11.57
CA PHE A 403 22.11 22.21 -11.83
C PHE A 403 21.25 22.33 -10.57
N SER A 404 21.83 22.17 -9.37
CA SER A 404 21.08 22.18 -8.10
C SER A 404 21.37 23.39 -7.21
N GLY A 405 22.52 24.06 -7.43
CA GLY A 405 23.04 25.07 -6.52
C GLY A 405 23.50 24.54 -5.16
N ILE A 406 23.38 23.24 -4.87
CA ILE A 406 23.74 22.62 -3.59
C ILE A 406 25.24 22.34 -3.54
N LYS A 407 25.89 22.76 -2.45
CA LYS A 407 27.31 22.54 -2.20
C LYS A 407 27.55 21.50 -1.10
N PRO A 408 28.69 20.80 -1.10
CA PRO A 408 29.09 19.96 0.02
C PRO A 408 29.04 20.72 1.34
N GLY A 409 28.38 20.14 2.34
CA GLY A 409 28.14 20.76 3.65
C GLY A 409 26.81 21.50 3.79
N ASP A 410 26.12 21.85 2.70
CA ASP A 410 24.81 22.53 2.77
C ASP A 410 23.74 21.66 3.42
N LEU A 411 23.87 20.32 3.33
CA LEU A 411 22.90 19.34 3.85
C LEU A 411 23.30 18.74 5.22
N ASP A 412 24.44 19.14 5.78
CA ASP A 412 24.96 18.61 7.05
C ASP A 412 24.53 19.48 8.24
N ALA A 413 23.86 18.88 9.22
CA ALA A 413 23.38 19.55 10.41
C ALA A 413 24.47 20.23 11.25
N ASN A 414 25.72 19.78 11.17
CA ASN A 414 26.83 20.32 11.97
C ASN A 414 27.54 21.52 11.32
N PHE A 415 27.49 21.63 9.98
CA PHE A 415 28.29 22.61 9.23
C PHE A 415 27.45 23.59 8.42
N SER A 416 26.20 23.26 8.10
CA SER A 416 25.37 24.08 7.22
C SER A 416 25.03 25.44 7.83
N ASN A 417 25.03 26.46 6.97
CA ASN A 417 24.51 27.79 7.28
C ASN A 417 23.09 28.02 6.71
N LYS A 418 22.48 26.97 6.17
CA LYS A 418 21.15 26.99 5.53
C LYS A 418 20.05 26.65 6.53
N HIS A 419 18.80 26.90 6.13
CA HIS A 419 17.65 26.48 6.89
C HIS A 419 17.43 24.96 6.71
N LEU A 420 18.08 24.17 7.57
CA LEU A 420 17.97 22.72 7.54
C LEU A 420 16.70 22.22 8.23
N THR A 421 16.06 21.25 7.60
CA THR A 421 14.92 20.51 8.15
C THR A 421 14.95 19.05 7.69
N THR A 422 13.97 18.27 8.12
CA THR A 422 13.79 16.89 7.67
C THR A 422 12.85 16.82 6.47
N LEU A 423 13.05 15.83 5.60
CA LEU A 423 12.16 15.56 4.47
C LEU A 423 10.70 15.39 4.94
N LYS A 424 10.50 14.73 6.08
CA LYS A 424 9.17 14.50 6.65
C LYS A 424 8.43 15.82 6.94
N ASN A 425 9.10 16.80 7.53
CA ASN A 425 8.49 18.09 7.85
C ASN A 425 8.10 18.86 6.58
N SER A 426 9.01 18.95 5.59
CA SER A 426 8.72 19.65 4.33
C SER A 426 7.64 18.91 3.51
N TYR A 427 7.65 17.57 3.52
CA TYR A 427 6.62 16.75 2.91
C TYR A 427 5.24 17.02 3.54
N GLN A 428 5.14 17.11 4.88
CA GLN A 428 3.88 17.42 5.55
C GLN A 428 3.35 18.80 5.15
N LYS A 429 4.23 19.81 5.02
CA LYS A 429 3.85 21.15 4.54
C LYS A 429 3.31 21.10 3.11
N LEU A 430 4.04 20.45 2.19
CA LEU A 430 3.60 20.28 0.80
C LEU A 430 2.29 19.50 0.71
N ARG A 431 2.17 18.41 1.48
CA ARG A 431 0.96 17.59 1.53
C ARG A 431 -0.24 18.39 2.03
N PHE A 432 -0.05 19.21 3.08
CA PHE A 432 -1.08 20.12 3.58
C PHE A 432 -1.53 21.12 2.50
N LEU A 433 -0.60 21.72 1.75
CA LEU A 433 -0.94 22.63 0.65
C LEU A 433 -1.76 21.90 -0.45
N ALA A 434 -1.33 20.69 -0.83
CA ALA A 434 -2.04 19.88 -1.81
C ALA A 434 -3.46 19.51 -1.33
N ASP A 435 -3.59 19.01 -0.10
CA ASP A 435 -4.88 18.66 0.49
C ASP A 435 -5.79 19.89 0.70
N SER A 436 -5.21 21.07 0.90
CA SER A 436 -5.94 22.36 0.98
C SER A 436 -6.47 22.85 -0.37
N GLY A 437 -6.13 22.17 -1.47
CA GLY A 437 -6.61 22.52 -2.80
C GLY A 437 -5.83 23.64 -3.50
N VAL A 438 -4.61 23.95 -3.04
CA VAL A 438 -3.71 24.93 -3.67
C VAL A 438 -3.32 24.46 -5.07
N ILE A 439 -3.09 25.40 -5.98
CA ILE A 439 -2.60 25.15 -7.33
C ILE A 439 -1.10 25.44 -7.39
N PHE A 440 -0.30 24.42 -7.72
CA PHE A 440 1.14 24.52 -7.86
C PHE A 440 1.53 25.00 -9.25
N VAL A 441 2.35 26.05 -9.33
CA VAL A 441 2.91 26.57 -10.58
C VAL A 441 4.41 26.30 -10.60
N GLY A 442 4.94 25.78 -11.71
CA GLY A 442 6.37 25.46 -11.80
C GLY A 442 6.81 25.08 -13.20
N HIS A 443 8.00 24.50 -13.32
CA HIS A 443 8.54 24.07 -14.60
C HIS A 443 9.13 22.65 -14.51
N GLY A 444 8.45 21.67 -15.10
CA GLY A 444 8.85 20.26 -15.00
C GLY A 444 8.42 19.59 -13.70
N LEU A 445 7.36 20.08 -13.04
CA LEU A 445 6.90 19.65 -11.72
C LEU A 445 6.60 18.14 -11.62
N ASN A 446 6.32 17.47 -12.74
CA ASN A 446 6.12 16.01 -12.75
C ASN A 446 7.37 15.25 -12.26
N ASN A 447 8.57 15.71 -12.64
CA ASN A 447 9.80 15.11 -12.13
C ASN A 447 9.96 15.41 -10.64
N ASP A 448 9.65 16.63 -10.22
CA ASP A 448 9.85 17.07 -8.84
C ASP A 448 8.95 16.30 -7.88
N PHE A 449 7.65 16.23 -8.18
CA PHE A 449 6.69 15.47 -7.38
C PHE A 449 6.99 13.98 -7.36
N ARG A 450 7.55 13.43 -8.45
CA ARG A 450 8.01 12.04 -8.48
C ARG A 450 9.18 11.81 -7.51
N VAL A 451 10.18 12.69 -7.48
CA VAL A 451 11.32 12.54 -6.56
C VAL A 451 10.92 12.84 -5.10
N ILE A 452 10.01 13.79 -4.88
CA ILE A 452 9.41 14.08 -3.57
C ILE A 452 8.50 12.92 -3.08
N ASN A 453 8.09 12.03 -3.99
CA ASN A 453 7.16 10.93 -3.73
C ASN A 453 5.77 11.43 -3.26
N MET A 454 5.23 12.42 -3.99
CA MET A 454 3.91 13.00 -3.74
C MET A 454 3.10 12.97 -5.03
N ILE A 455 1.84 12.51 -4.95
CA ILE A 455 0.91 12.57 -6.08
C ILE A 455 0.01 13.78 -5.86
N VAL A 456 0.08 14.75 -6.76
CA VAL A 456 -0.79 15.92 -6.79
C VAL A 456 -1.80 15.76 -7.92
N PRO A 457 -3.10 16.00 -7.69
CA PRO A 457 -4.11 15.96 -8.75
C PRO A 457 -3.73 16.86 -9.94
N PRO A 458 -3.91 16.41 -11.20
CA PRO A 458 -3.52 17.20 -12.38
C PRO A 458 -4.16 18.59 -12.44
N GLU A 459 -5.35 18.76 -11.86
CA GLU A 459 -6.07 20.04 -11.82
C GLU A 459 -5.40 21.08 -10.91
N GLN A 460 -4.53 20.62 -10.00
CA GLN A 460 -3.73 21.46 -9.12
C GLN A 460 -2.31 21.71 -9.64
N ILE A 461 -1.99 21.27 -10.86
CA ILE A 461 -0.66 21.44 -11.45
C ILE A 461 -0.73 22.35 -12.68
N ILE A 462 -0.01 23.46 -12.61
CA ILE A 462 0.26 24.34 -13.74
C ILE A 462 1.74 24.24 -14.06
N ASP A 463 2.07 23.33 -14.98
CA ASP A 463 3.43 23.13 -15.43
C ASP A 463 3.71 23.97 -16.70
N THR A 464 4.53 25.01 -16.53
CA THR A 464 4.90 25.94 -17.60
C THR A 464 5.58 25.26 -18.78
N VAL A 465 6.20 24.09 -18.59
CA VAL A 465 6.79 23.33 -19.70
C VAL A 465 5.74 22.88 -20.72
N HIS A 466 4.52 22.59 -20.26
CA HIS A 466 3.42 22.15 -21.10
C HIS A 466 2.63 23.32 -21.70
N LEU A 467 2.67 24.50 -21.08
CA LEU A 467 1.98 25.70 -21.59
C LEU A 467 2.55 26.19 -22.92
N PHE A 468 3.87 26.08 -23.12
CA PHE A 468 4.56 26.53 -24.33
C PHE A 468 4.95 25.36 -25.27
N TYR A 469 4.38 24.18 -25.06
CA TYR A 469 4.71 22.96 -25.80
C TYR A 469 3.87 22.79 -27.07
N LEU A 470 4.52 22.47 -28.18
CA LEU A 470 3.84 21.98 -29.39
C LEU A 470 3.94 20.45 -29.50
N PRO A 471 2.83 19.73 -29.77
CA PRO A 471 2.86 18.29 -29.98
C PRO A 471 3.90 17.87 -31.02
N HIS A 472 4.64 16.79 -30.73
CA HIS A 472 5.73 16.26 -31.56
C HIS A 472 6.96 17.17 -31.69
N GLN A 473 7.03 18.26 -30.94
CA GLN A 473 8.26 19.06 -30.80
C GLN A 473 8.98 18.72 -29.49
N ARG A 474 10.15 19.30 -29.27
CA ARG A 474 10.87 19.19 -27.99
C ARG A 474 10.25 20.07 -26.91
N MET A 475 10.40 19.65 -25.67
CA MET A 475 10.17 20.50 -24.49
C MET A 475 11.27 21.56 -24.40
N ILE A 476 10.93 22.73 -23.87
CA ILE A 476 11.78 23.92 -23.85
C ILE A 476 12.16 24.19 -22.39
N SER A 477 13.45 24.48 -22.15
CA SER A 477 13.94 24.77 -20.80
C SER A 477 13.44 26.11 -20.28
N LEU A 478 13.27 26.21 -18.96
CA LEU A 478 12.94 27.45 -18.26
C LEU A 478 13.85 28.60 -18.67
N ARG A 479 15.18 28.36 -18.71
CA ARG A 479 16.18 29.34 -19.14
C ARG A 479 15.92 29.94 -20.51
N PHE A 480 15.53 29.13 -21.49
CA PHE A 480 15.27 29.62 -22.84
C PHE A 480 13.94 30.38 -22.90
N LEU A 481 12.91 29.91 -22.20
CA LEU A 481 11.61 30.59 -22.09
C LEU A 481 11.74 31.95 -21.40
N ALA A 482 12.47 32.02 -20.29
CA ALA A 482 12.75 33.25 -19.55
C ALA A 482 13.48 34.27 -20.42
N TRP A 483 14.48 33.83 -21.19
CA TRP A 483 15.18 34.71 -22.12
C TRP A 483 14.28 35.20 -23.25
N HIS A 484 13.46 34.32 -23.82
CA HIS A 484 12.63 34.64 -24.97
C HIS A 484 11.48 35.59 -24.61
N PHE A 485 10.72 35.25 -23.57
CA PHE A 485 9.48 35.96 -23.19
C PHE A 485 9.67 37.02 -22.12
N LEU A 486 10.51 36.76 -21.11
CA LEU A 486 10.73 37.68 -19.99
C LEU A 486 11.98 38.55 -20.17
N HIS A 487 12.74 38.34 -21.26
CA HIS A 487 14.00 39.02 -21.55
C HIS A 487 15.01 38.99 -20.39
N THR A 488 14.92 37.94 -19.57
CA THR A 488 15.74 37.76 -18.36
C THR A 488 16.66 36.56 -18.56
N LYS A 489 17.90 36.68 -18.10
CA LYS A 489 18.84 35.57 -18.05
C LYS A 489 18.89 35.03 -16.63
N ILE A 490 18.53 33.77 -16.48
CA ILE A 490 18.55 33.02 -15.22
C ILE A 490 19.59 31.90 -15.31
N GLN A 491 19.88 31.26 -14.18
CA GLN A 491 20.76 30.08 -14.12
C GLN A 491 22.15 30.33 -14.76
N SER A 492 22.78 31.46 -14.43
CA SER A 492 24.03 31.90 -15.08
C SER A 492 25.25 31.06 -14.69
N GLU A 493 25.44 30.75 -13.40
CA GLU A 493 26.53 29.89 -12.92
C GLU A 493 26.01 28.60 -12.27
N THR A 494 25.05 28.75 -11.35
CA THR A 494 24.33 27.67 -10.68
C THR A 494 22.85 27.97 -10.69
N HIS A 495 22.03 26.93 -10.55
CA HIS A 495 20.60 27.12 -10.34
C HIS A 495 20.29 27.68 -8.95
N ASP A 496 19.20 28.43 -8.84
CA ASP A 496 18.62 28.85 -7.58
C ASP A 496 17.10 28.63 -7.63
N SER A 497 16.65 27.68 -6.84
CA SER A 497 15.24 27.28 -6.74
C SER A 497 14.27 28.46 -6.50
N ILE A 498 14.70 29.53 -5.79
CA ILE A 498 13.88 30.74 -5.62
C ILE A 498 13.76 31.52 -6.95
N GLU A 499 14.85 31.71 -7.69
CA GLU A 499 14.85 32.34 -9.01
C GLU A 499 13.97 31.55 -9.99
N ASP A 500 14.08 30.22 -9.98
CA ASP A 500 13.37 29.35 -10.89
C ASP A 500 11.86 29.32 -10.61
N ALA A 501 11.44 29.19 -9.35
CA ALA A 501 10.04 29.29 -8.97
C ALA A 501 9.42 30.65 -9.34
N ARG A 502 10.14 31.76 -9.12
CA ARG A 502 9.69 33.11 -9.51
C ARG A 502 9.55 33.24 -11.02
N THR A 503 10.51 32.69 -11.76
CA THR A 503 10.51 32.75 -13.22
C THR A 503 9.35 31.93 -13.80
N ALA A 504 9.07 30.75 -13.25
CA ALA A 504 7.92 29.95 -13.64
C ALA A 504 6.59 30.69 -13.36
N LEU A 505 6.47 31.34 -12.20
CA LEU A 505 5.29 32.17 -11.87
C LEU A 505 5.11 33.31 -12.89
N HIS A 506 6.17 34.05 -13.20
CA HIS A 506 6.13 35.13 -14.18
C HIS A 506 5.79 34.63 -15.59
N LEU A 507 6.34 33.48 -16.01
CA LEU A 507 6.01 32.86 -17.28
C LEU A 507 4.54 32.44 -17.36
N TYR A 508 3.99 31.88 -16.28
CA TYR A 508 2.57 31.55 -16.24
C TYR A 508 1.69 32.82 -16.37
N LYS A 509 2.03 33.90 -15.68
CA LYS A 509 1.32 35.17 -15.83
C LYS A 509 1.42 35.75 -17.24
N HIS A 510 2.62 35.69 -17.83
CA HIS A 510 2.83 36.12 -19.20
C HIS A 510 2.04 35.28 -20.22
N TYR A 511 1.94 33.97 -19.98
CA TYR A 511 1.09 33.07 -20.76
C TYR A 511 -0.37 33.52 -20.74
N LEU A 512 -0.92 33.83 -19.56
CA LEU A 512 -2.30 34.32 -19.41
C LEU A 512 -2.52 35.65 -20.16
N GLU A 513 -1.52 36.54 -20.16
CA GLU A 513 -1.59 37.80 -20.91
C GLU A 513 -1.64 37.58 -22.41
N ILE A 514 -0.79 36.70 -22.94
CA ILE A 514 -0.75 36.36 -24.37
C ILE A 514 -2.06 35.66 -24.79
N GLU A 515 -2.54 34.73 -23.97
CA GLU A 515 -3.80 34.00 -24.20
C GLU A 515 -4.99 34.97 -24.26
N LYS A 516 -5.07 35.91 -23.31
CA LYS A 516 -6.10 36.96 -23.30
C LYS A 516 -6.08 37.84 -24.55
N GLN A 517 -4.90 38.03 -25.15
CA GLN A 517 -4.73 38.79 -26.40
C GLN A 517 -4.96 37.94 -27.65
N GLY A 518 -5.20 36.63 -27.53
CA GLY A 518 -5.40 35.72 -28.66
C GLY A 518 -4.15 35.48 -29.51
N ARG A 519 -2.95 35.80 -29.00
CA ARG A 519 -1.68 35.70 -29.75
C ARG A 519 -0.88 34.42 -29.47
N LEU A 520 -1.41 33.53 -28.63
CA LEU A 520 -0.66 32.39 -28.08
C LEU A 520 -0.01 31.50 -29.14
N ASN A 521 -0.80 31.04 -30.11
CA ASN A 521 -0.29 30.16 -31.17
C ASN A 521 0.80 30.83 -32.01
N THR A 522 0.67 32.13 -32.25
CA THR A 522 1.66 32.91 -33.02
C THR A 522 2.96 33.05 -32.24
N GLU A 523 2.89 33.41 -30.96
CA GLU A 523 4.07 33.54 -30.10
C GLU A 523 4.81 32.21 -29.91
N ILE A 524 4.08 31.10 -29.73
CA ILE A 524 4.68 29.77 -29.65
C ILE A 524 5.36 29.38 -30.98
N ALA A 525 4.75 29.69 -32.13
CA ALA A 525 5.39 29.44 -33.42
C ALA A 525 6.72 30.22 -33.58
N ILE A 526 6.72 31.51 -33.19
CA ILE A 526 7.92 32.36 -33.18
C ILE A 526 8.99 31.81 -32.24
N LEU A 527 8.61 31.34 -31.06
CA LEU A 527 9.49 30.69 -30.09
C LEU A 527 10.21 29.49 -30.71
N TYR A 528 9.48 28.59 -31.38
CA TYR A 528 10.07 27.40 -31.99
C TYR A 528 10.94 27.72 -33.22
N GLU A 529 10.56 28.72 -34.01
CA GLU A 529 11.39 29.20 -35.12
C GLU A 529 12.73 29.75 -34.62
N LYS A 530 12.67 30.66 -33.64
CA LYS A 530 13.86 31.26 -33.02
C LYS A 530 14.70 30.23 -32.27
N GLY A 531 14.05 29.27 -31.61
CA GLY A 531 14.70 28.12 -30.98
C GLY A 531 15.51 27.28 -31.97
N LYS A 532 14.96 26.99 -33.15
CA LYS A 532 15.69 26.28 -34.22
C LYS A 532 16.87 27.09 -34.75
N GLN A 533 16.69 28.40 -34.99
CA GLN A 533 17.76 29.28 -35.47
C GLN A 533 18.94 29.36 -34.48
N LEU A 534 18.65 29.38 -33.19
CA LEU A 534 19.65 29.48 -32.12
C LEU A 534 20.11 28.12 -31.56
N ALA A 535 19.68 27.02 -32.18
CA ALA A 535 19.91 25.66 -31.68
C ALA A 535 19.56 25.48 -30.19
N TRP A 536 18.52 26.18 -29.73
CA TRP A 536 18.03 26.17 -28.34
C TRP A 536 19.05 26.64 -27.30
N LYS A 537 20.01 27.48 -27.71
CA LYS A 537 20.98 28.14 -26.83
C LYS A 537 20.62 29.60 -26.67
N VAL A 538 20.82 30.13 -25.47
CA VAL A 538 20.64 31.56 -25.20
C VAL A 538 21.86 32.29 -25.79
N PRO A 539 21.68 33.32 -26.64
CA PRO A 539 22.79 34.10 -27.18
C PRO A 539 23.58 34.75 -26.03
N SER A 540 24.91 34.75 -26.12
CA SER A 540 25.91 35.15 -25.10
C SER A 540 26.29 34.13 -24.01
N ASP A 541 26.13 32.83 -24.32
CA ASP A 541 26.95 31.74 -23.75
C ASP A 541 28.26 31.53 -24.54
#